data_AF-I0HJZ3-F1
#
_entry.id   AF-I0HJZ3-F1
#
_cell.length_a   1.000
_cell.length_b   1.000
_cell.length_c   1.000
_cell.angle_alpha   90.00
_cell.angle_beta   90.00
_cell.angle_gamma   90.00
#
_symmetry.space_group_name_H-M   'P 1'
#
loop_
_entity.id
_entity.type
_entity.pdbx_description
1 polymer ?
#
loop_
_entity_poly.entity_id
_entity_poly.type
_entity_poly.pdbx_seq_one_letter_code
_entity_poly.pdbx_strand_id
1 'polypeptide(L)'
;MTGAGFDGVDLDLLADYIGGALIGTPDDERIGALVAEDPVWREAYQRLAPGMATVGTTLRDLPAEPMPGDLAARLDSLFVPAPGAVPDSTVTESDAVGEGVNPVPTKVVDLAEAKRERAAAARPRRRVRWAAPISVAAGVVIFAGFGLSRLSGNDASDSGAAESSADGSVPMIAMAPEILRSGFDYDAATLGRPPVGAGGSEAAQPGEASTKTDAFSTPRSALDRLLDPGVLADCLEAITRENAGGELSVSSVDYASYTGVPALVVRFTAVNGGWAWAVGADCGAPGGDADALQKVPVR
;
A
#
# COMPACT_ATOMS: atom_id res chain seq x y z
N MET A 1 21.22 8.40 16.35
CA MET A 1 20.75 8.55 14.96
C MET A 1 21.87 8.08 14.05
N THR A 2 21.86 6.79 13.72
CA THR A 2 22.73 6.22 12.69
C THR A 2 21.79 5.75 11.60
N GLY A 3 21.79 6.46 10.48
CA GLY A 3 21.14 6.00 9.27
C GLY A 3 21.86 4.74 8.82
N ALA A 4 21.21 3.59 8.98
CA ALA A 4 21.51 2.47 8.12
C ALA A 4 21.17 2.96 6.71
N GLY A 5 22.17 3.08 5.84
CA GLY A 5 21.91 3.23 4.42
C GLY A 5 21.13 2.00 4.00
N PHE A 6 19.85 2.19 3.68
CA PHE A 6 19.09 1.14 3.03
C PHE A 6 19.66 1.03 1.61
N ASP A 7 20.32 -0.09 1.29
CA ASP A 7 20.78 -0.45 -0.07
C ASP A 7 19.59 -0.81 -0.99
N GLY A 8 18.47 -0.11 -0.85
CA GLY A 8 17.21 -0.40 -1.53
C GLY A 8 16.47 0.86 -1.92
N VAL A 9 15.45 0.69 -2.76
CA VAL A 9 14.54 1.77 -3.16
C VAL A 9 13.79 2.27 -1.94
N ASP A 10 13.86 3.57 -1.68
CA ASP A 10 13.00 4.23 -0.70
C ASP A 10 11.60 4.35 -1.30
N LEU A 11 10.72 3.41 -0.92
CA LEU A 11 9.37 3.30 -1.49
C LEU A 11 8.48 4.49 -1.11
N ASP A 12 8.68 5.09 0.05
CA ASP A 12 7.92 6.26 0.48
C ASP A 12 8.30 7.46 -0.40
N LEU A 13 9.60 7.66 -0.61
CA LEU A 13 10.09 8.75 -1.48
C LEU A 13 9.71 8.54 -2.95
N LEU A 14 9.69 7.29 -3.43
CA LEU A 14 9.20 6.96 -4.76
C LEU A 14 7.70 7.20 -4.89
N ALA A 15 6.91 6.91 -3.85
CA ALA A 15 5.48 7.20 -3.84
C ALA A 15 5.21 8.72 -3.87
N ASP A 16 5.98 9.52 -3.12
CA ASP A 16 5.93 10.98 -3.17
C ASP A 16 6.29 11.52 -4.56
N TYR A 17 7.29 10.93 -5.23
CA TYR A 17 7.65 11.25 -6.60
C TYR A 17 6.51 10.95 -7.58
N ILE A 18 5.95 9.73 -7.54
CA ILE A 18 4.84 9.31 -8.41
C ILE A 18 3.58 10.15 -8.18
N GLY A 19 3.31 10.51 -6.92
CA GLY A 19 2.20 11.38 -6.53
C GLY A 19 2.40 12.85 -6.88
N GLY A 20 3.58 13.24 -7.37
CA GLY A 20 3.92 14.63 -7.69
C GLY A 20 4.15 15.52 -6.46
N ALA A 21 4.28 14.94 -5.26
CA ALA A 21 4.54 15.70 -4.03
C ALA A 21 5.94 16.34 -4.02
N LEU A 22 6.88 15.77 -4.79
CA LEU A 22 8.24 16.28 -4.91
C LEU A 22 8.39 17.41 -5.95
N ILE A 23 7.37 17.71 -6.76
CA ILE A 23 7.49 18.70 -7.86
C ILE A 23 8.03 20.04 -7.35
N GLY A 24 9.12 20.50 -7.96
CA GLY A 24 9.80 21.75 -7.60
C GLY A 24 10.74 21.64 -6.38
N THR A 25 10.97 20.43 -5.87
CA THR A 25 12.02 20.13 -4.89
C THR A 25 13.25 19.55 -5.58
N PRO A 26 14.46 19.66 -4.99
CA PRO A 26 15.65 19.01 -5.54
C PRO A 26 15.55 17.48 -5.62
N ASP A 27 14.67 16.88 -4.81
CA ASP A 27 14.49 15.43 -4.79
C ASP A 27 13.72 14.93 -6.02
N ASP A 28 12.93 15.76 -6.69
CA ASP A 28 12.21 15.40 -7.93
C ASP A 28 13.18 15.01 -9.05
N GLU A 29 14.16 15.87 -9.31
CA GLU A 29 15.20 15.63 -10.32
C GLU A 29 16.09 14.44 -9.94
N ARG A 30 16.44 14.33 -8.65
CA ARG A 30 17.27 13.24 -8.13
C ARG A 30 16.59 11.89 -8.30
N ILE A 31 15.31 11.78 -7.96
CA ILE A 31 14.55 10.55 -8.07
C ILE A 31 14.24 10.24 -9.54
N GLY A 32 13.94 11.26 -10.35
CA GLY A 32 13.80 11.10 -11.80
C GLY A 32 15.05 10.51 -12.45
N ALA A 33 16.25 10.98 -12.06
CA ALA A 33 17.50 10.40 -12.53
C ALA A 33 17.68 8.94 -12.06
N LEU A 34 17.38 8.63 -10.80
CA LEU A 34 17.43 7.25 -10.29
C LEU A 34 16.47 6.32 -11.04
N VAL A 35 15.22 6.73 -11.29
CA VAL A 35 14.26 5.94 -12.08
C VAL A 35 14.74 5.76 -13.52
N ALA A 36 15.41 6.76 -14.10
CA ALA A 36 15.95 6.70 -15.45
C ALA A 36 17.18 5.77 -15.56
N GLU A 37 18.09 5.80 -14.58
CA GLU A 37 19.42 5.20 -14.68
C GLU A 37 19.52 3.86 -13.93
N ASP A 38 18.92 3.76 -12.75
CA ASP A 38 19.00 2.58 -11.89
C ASP A 38 17.88 1.56 -12.21
N PRO A 39 18.21 0.32 -12.59
CA PRO A 39 17.21 -0.70 -12.92
C PRO A 39 16.28 -1.06 -11.76
N VAL A 40 16.76 -1.03 -10.51
CA VAL A 40 15.96 -1.39 -9.33
C VAL A 40 14.90 -0.33 -9.07
N TRP A 41 15.27 0.95 -9.14
CA TRP A 41 14.34 2.08 -9.04
C TRP A 41 13.32 2.08 -10.18
N ARG A 42 13.77 1.77 -11.41
CA ARG A 42 12.89 1.69 -12.58
C ARG A 42 11.85 0.59 -12.45
N GLU A 43 12.24 -0.59 -11.98
CA GLU A 43 11.32 -1.71 -11.77
C GLU A 43 10.29 -1.40 -10.69
N ALA A 44 10.73 -0.81 -9.57
CA ALA A 44 9.83 -0.36 -8.50
C ALA A 44 8.82 0.69 -9.01
N TYR A 45 9.29 1.67 -9.80
CA TYR A 45 8.43 2.67 -10.43
C TYR A 45 7.40 2.02 -11.37
N GLN A 46 7.83 1.07 -12.21
CA GLN A 46 6.95 0.35 -13.13
C GLN A 46 5.90 -0.49 -12.41
N ARG A 47 6.21 -1.04 -11.23
CA ARG A 47 5.23 -1.74 -10.38
C ARG A 47 4.22 -0.80 -9.73
N LEU A 48 4.66 0.36 -9.22
CA LEU A 48 3.82 1.24 -8.41
C LEU A 48 2.98 2.24 -9.25
N ALA A 49 3.53 2.78 -10.33
CA ALA A 49 2.90 3.82 -11.13
C ALA A 49 1.51 3.42 -11.71
N PRO A 50 1.28 2.19 -12.21
CA PRO A 50 -0.04 1.79 -12.68
C PRO A 50 -1.10 1.80 -11.58
N GLY A 51 -0.76 1.37 -10.37
CA GLY A 51 -1.67 1.38 -9.22
C GLY A 51 -2.13 2.80 -8.86
N MET A 52 -1.19 3.75 -8.84
CA MET A 52 -1.50 5.16 -8.60
C MET A 52 -2.35 5.77 -9.72
N ALA A 53 -2.11 5.39 -10.99
CA ALA A 53 -2.95 5.81 -12.11
C ALA A 53 -4.39 5.28 -11.96
N THR A 54 -4.56 4.01 -11.55
CA THR A 54 -5.88 3.43 -11.27
C THR A 54 -6.61 4.16 -10.15
N VAL A 55 -5.95 4.44 -9.03
CA VAL A 55 -6.53 5.24 -7.93
C VAL A 55 -6.98 6.60 -8.45
N GLY A 56 -6.13 7.27 -9.24
CA GLY A 56 -6.48 8.54 -9.87
C GLY A 56 -7.69 8.46 -10.80
N THR A 57 -7.88 7.36 -11.53
CA THR A 57 -9.09 7.13 -12.34
C THR A 57 -10.32 6.91 -11.46
N THR A 58 -10.24 6.05 -10.45
CA THR A 58 -11.36 5.77 -9.54
C THR A 58 -11.81 7.02 -8.80
N LEU A 59 -10.88 7.87 -8.37
CA LEU A 59 -11.20 9.14 -7.71
C LEU A 59 -11.91 10.12 -8.65
N ARG A 60 -11.62 10.11 -9.95
CA ARG A 60 -12.31 10.95 -10.94
C ARG A 60 -13.73 10.48 -11.24
N ASP A 61 -14.00 9.19 -11.05
CA ASP A 61 -15.33 8.60 -11.23
C ASP A 61 -16.26 8.93 -10.04
N LEU A 62 -15.71 9.37 -8.91
CA LEU A 62 -16.51 9.82 -7.78
C LEU A 62 -17.24 11.12 -8.12
N PRO A 63 -18.49 11.30 -7.64
CA PRO A 63 -19.23 12.53 -7.83
C PRO A 63 -18.46 13.69 -7.18
N ALA A 64 -18.17 14.72 -7.96
CA ALA A 64 -17.52 15.92 -7.46
C ALA A 64 -18.40 16.58 -6.40
N GLU A 65 -17.81 16.90 -5.25
CA GLU A 65 -18.49 17.69 -4.24
C GLU A 65 -18.70 19.12 -4.77
N PRO A 66 -19.92 19.67 -4.72
CA PRO A 66 -20.19 20.98 -5.27
C PRO A 66 -19.39 22.05 -4.51
N MET A 67 -18.59 22.84 -5.25
CA MET A 67 -17.88 23.98 -4.68
C MET A 67 -18.89 24.99 -4.12
N PRO A 68 -18.73 25.47 -2.87
CA PRO A 68 -19.55 26.54 -2.32
C PRO A 68 -19.55 27.77 -3.24
N GLY A 69 -20.73 28.31 -3.56
CA GLY A 69 -20.88 29.35 -4.56
C GLY A 69 -20.16 30.67 -4.21
N ASP A 70 -20.02 30.97 -2.93
CA ASP A 70 -19.25 32.11 -2.42
C ASP A 70 -17.74 31.94 -2.68
N LEU A 71 -17.22 30.72 -2.50
CA LEU A 71 -15.84 30.39 -2.82
C LEU A 71 -15.60 30.46 -4.34
N ALA A 72 -16.52 29.92 -5.14
CA ALA A 72 -16.45 29.99 -6.60
C ALA A 72 -16.39 31.45 -7.09
N ALA A 73 -17.31 32.29 -6.62
CA ALA A 73 -17.33 33.72 -6.96
C ALA A 73 -16.05 34.46 -6.54
N ARG A 74 -15.49 34.10 -5.37
CA ARG A 74 -14.21 34.66 -4.91
C ARG A 74 -13.06 34.25 -5.82
N LEU A 75 -12.97 32.98 -6.23
CA LEU A 75 -11.95 32.50 -7.16
C LEU A 75 -12.11 33.18 -8.52
N ASP A 76 -13.33 33.28 -9.05
CA ASP A 76 -13.60 33.97 -10.31
C ASP A 76 -13.09 35.42 -10.25
N SER A 77 -13.36 36.14 -9.16
CA SER A 77 -12.87 37.53 -8.99
C SER A 77 -11.35 37.65 -9.00
N LEU A 78 -10.61 36.62 -8.57
CA LEU A 78 -9.14 36.62 -8.57
C LEU A 78 -8.58 36.40 -9.97
N PHE A 79 -9.33 35.73 -10.85
CA PHE A 79 -8.95 35.44 -12.23
C PHE A 79 -9.53 36.41 -13.25
N VAL A 80 -10.43 37.33 -12.86
CA VAL A 80 -10.87 38.42 -13.73
C VAL A 80 -9.65 39.29 -14.07
N PRO A 81 -9.21 39.34 -15.35
CA PRO A 81 -8.12 40.19 -15.74
C PRO A 81 -8.52 41.66 -15.53
N ALA A 82 -7.60 42.46 -14.97
CA ALA A 82 -7.84 43.88 -14.78
C ALA A 82 -8.16 44.53 -16.15
N PRO A 83 -9.23 45.33 -16.26
CA PRO A 83 -9.53 46.04 -17.50
C PRO A 83 -8.39 47.02 -17.80
N GLY A 84 -7.57 46.69 -18.80
CA GLY A 84 -6.41 47.48 -19.23
C GLY A 84 -5.11 46.69 -19.48
N ALA A 85 -5.04 45.40 -19.14
CA ALA A 85 -3.89 44.56 -19.46
C ALA A 85 -3.90 44.12 -20.94
N VAL A 86 -3.64 45.05 -21.85
CA VAL A 86 -3.19 44.73 -23.22
C VAL A 86 -1.78 44.13 -23.10
N PRO A 87 -1.46 43.00 -23.76
CA PRO A 87 -0.09 42.49 -23.82
C PRO A 87 0.72 43.41 -24.75
N ASP A 88 1.34 44.44 -24.19
CA ASP A 88 2.23 45.34 -24.93
C ASP A 88 3.53 44.60 -25.26
N SER A 89 3.53 43.96 -26.43
CA SER A 89 4.75 43.50 -27.10
C SER A 89 5.35 44.64 -27.91
N THR A 90 5.82 45.72 -27.28
CA THR A 90 6.74 46.68 -27.91
C THR A 90 7.49 47.50 -26.86
N VAL A 91 8.69 47.05 -26.48
CA VAL A 91 9.66 47.93 -25.81
C VAL A 91 10.29 48.82 -26.90
N THR A 92 9.77 50.03 -27.01
CA THR A 92 10.52 51.17 -27.57
C THR A 92 10.54 52.29 -26.55
N GLU A 93 11.76 52.62 -26.16
CA GLU A 93 12.19 53.71 -25.31
C GLU A 93 11.77 55.08 -25.89
N SER A 94 11.04 55.89 -25.12
CA SER A 94 11.25 57.35 -24.97
C SER A 94 10.13 58.04 -24.17
N ASP A 95 10.55 58.72 -23.11
CA ASP A 95 10.07 60.00 -22.54
C ASP A 95 8.56 60.31 -22.40
N ALA A 96 8.15 60.48 -21.12
CA ALA A 96 7.71 61.76 -20.53
C ALA A 96 6.49 61.67 -19.57
N VAL A 97 6.80 61.89 -18.28
CA VAL A 97 6.12 62.76 -17.29
C VAL A 97 4.58 62.72 -17.17
N GLY A 98 4.08 62.25 -16.02
CA GLY A 98 2.71 62.54 -15.58
C GLY A 98 2.20 61.75 -14.37
N GLU A 99 2.71 62.06 -13.17
CA GLU A 99 2.06 62.06 -11.85
C GLU A 99 0.86 61.11 -11.57
N GLY A 100 1.05 60.18 -10.62
CA GLY A 100 -0.05 59.67 -9.77
C GLY A 100 -0.40 58.18 -9.86
N VAL A 101 0.57 57.27 -9.73
CA VAL A 101 0.30 55.84 -9.52
C VAL A 101 0.97 55.38 -8.24
N ASN A 102 0.15 54.90 -7.29
CA ASN A 102 0.62 54.20 -6.09
C ASN A 102 1.57 53.07 -6.50
N PRO A 103 2.79 52.97 -5.93
CA PRO A 103 3.67 51.86 -6.26
C PRO A 103 3.03 50.56 -5.78
N VAL A 104 2.63 49.71 -6.73
CA VAL A 104 2.34 48.30 -6.49
C VAL A 104 3.55 47.72 -5.75
N PRO A 105 3.39 47.06 -4.59
CA PRO A 105 4.51 46.40 -3.94
C PRO A 105 4.99 45.26 -4.84
N THR A 106 6.10 45.47 -5.56
CA THR A 106 6.80 44.45 -6.36
C THR A 106 7.55 43.43 -5.48
N LYS A 107 7.12 43.25 -4.23
CA LYS A 107 7.52 42.08 -3.47
C LYS A 107 6.67 40.90 -3.95
N VAL A 108 7.06 40.37 -5.10
CA VAL A 108 6.94 38.93 -5.34
C VAL A 108 7.60 38.31 -4.12
N VAL A 109 6.78 37.80 -3.20
CA VAL A 109 7.29 37.03 -2.08
C VAL A 109 7.96 35.84 -2.72
N ASP A 110 9.29 35.80 -2.67
CA ASP A 110 10.03 34.61 -3.03
C ASP A 110 9.60 33.52 -2.03
N LEU A 111 8.64 32.68 -2.46
CA LEU A 111 8.09 31.62 -1.65
C LEU A 111 9.18 30.63 -1.21
N ALA A 112 10.29 30.54 -1.96
CA ALA A 112 11.44 29.73 -1.58
C ALA A 112 12.19 30.35 -0.40
N GLU A 113 12.34 31.67 -0.37
CA GLU A 113 12.98 32.38 0.75
C GLU A 113 12.09 32.36 2.00
N ALA A 114 10.78 32.61 1.86
CA ALA A 114 9.83 32.53 2.96
C ALA A 114 9.68 31.10 3.55
N LYS A 115 9.88 30.05 2.73
CA LYS A 115 9.94 28.66 3.20
C LYS A 115 11.26 28.33 3.91
N ARG A 116 12.40 28.85 3.43
CA ARG A 116 13.71 28.68 4.11
C ARG A 116 13.72 29.34 5.49
N GLU A 117 13.10 30.50 5.63
CA GLU A 117 12.99 31.18 6.93
C GLU A 117 12.10 30.40 7.93
N ARG A 118 11.00 29.79 7.48
CA ARG A 118 10.17 28.91 8.34
C ARG A 118 10.89 27.61 8.72
N ALA A 119 11.65 27.00 7.81
CA ALA A 119 12.46 25.82 8.10
C ALA A 119 13.61 26.12 9.08
N ALA A 120 14.18 27.33 9.03
CA ALA A 120 15.19 27.78 9.99
C ALA A 120 14.59 28.11 11.38
N ALA A 121 13.35 28.60 11.44
CA ALA A 121 12.65 28.93 12.68
C ALA A 121 12.12 27.70 13.45
N ALA A 122 11.98 26.54 12.81
CA ALA A 122 11.47 25.30 13.42
C ALA A 122 12.52 24.49 14.21
N ARG A 123 13.75 24.99 14.39
CA ARG A 123 14.78 24.31 15.19
C ARG A 123 14.75 24.75 16.65
N PRO A 124 14.28 23.93 17.61
CA PRO A 124 14.46 24.23 19.03
C PRO A 124 15.96 24.15 19.39
N ARG A 125 16.55 25.31 19.65
CA ARG A 125 17.89 25.43 20.24
C ARG A 125 17.85 24.91 21.69
N ARG A 126 18.16 23.64 21.91
CA ARG A 126 18.57 23.13 23.23
C ARG A 126 19.99 22.59 23.17
N ARG A 127 20.95 23.48 23.42
CA ARG A 127 22.24 23.10 24.02
C ARG A 127 22.04 23.09 25.53
N VAL A 128 22.35 22.00 26.23
CA VAL A 128 23.26 21.99 27.39
C VAL A 128 23.73 20.54 27.59
N ARG A 129 25.04 20.43 27.77
CA ARG A 129 25.89 19.28 28.00
C ARG A 129 25.56 18.61 29.33
N TRP A 130 25.53 17.27 29.39
CA TRP A 130 25.94 16.51 30.58
C TRP A 130 26.68 15.24 30.16
N ALA A 131 27.75 14.97 30.90
CA ALA A 131 28.73 13.92 30.70
C ALA A 131 28.32 12.64 31.42
N ALA A 132 28.76 11.51 30.86
CA ALA A 132 29.35 10.32 31.49
C ALA A 132 28.78 8.99 30.94
N PRO A 133 29.62 7.93 30.86
CA PRO A 133 29.36 6.71 30.10
C PRO A 133 28.78 5.60 30.96
N ILE A 134 27.93 4.74 30.39
CA ILE A 134 27.62 3.42 30.96
C ILE A 134 27.69 2.35 29.86
N SER A 135 28.33 1.27 30.26
CA SER A 135 28.74 0.05 29.59
C SER A 135 27.62 -0.89 29.11
N VAL A 136 27.87 -1.48 27.94
CA VAL A 136 27.66 -2.89 27.51
C VAL A 136 26.42 -3.65 28.01
N ALA A 137 25.59 -4.09 27.06
CA ALA A 137 25.15 -5.49 26.97
C ALA A 137 24.80 -5.83 25.51
N ALA A 138 25.61 -6.70 24.91
CA ALA A 138 25.34 -7.32 23.62
C ALA A 138 24.24 -8.36 23.78
N GLY A 139 23.15 -8.23 23.02
CA GLY A 139 22.11 -9.24 22.86
C GLY A 139 21.99 -9.60 21.39
N VAL A 140 22.74 -10.62 20.98
CA VAL A 140 22.67 -11.21 19.65
C VAL A 140 21.47 -12.16 19.62
N VAL A 141 20.47 -11.88 18.78
CA VAL A 141 19.47 -12.88 18.38
C VAL A 141 19.79 -13.29 16.95
N ILE A 142 20.42 -14.45 16.81
CA ILE A 142 20.59 -15.16 15.54
C ILE A 142 19.30 -15.95 15.34
N PHE A 143 18.48 -15.57 14.37
CA PHE A 143 17.53 -16.49 13.75
C PHE A 143 18.27 -17.21 12.62
N ALA A 144 18.80 -18.38 12.95
CA ALA A 144 19.30 -19.34 11.97
C ALA A 144 18.11 -19.94 11.22
N GLY A 145 18.27 -20.07 9.90
CA GLY A 145 17.29 -20.68 9.02
C GLY A 145 16.98 -22.12 9.38
N PHE A 146 15.74 -22.53 9.09
CA PHE A 146 15.33 -23.93 9.09
C PHE A 146 15.32 -24.42 7.64
N GLY A 147 16.51 -24.78 7.16
CA GLY A 147 16.69 -25.55 5.93
C GLY A 147 16.95 -27.01 6.29
N LEU A 148 16.05 -27.89 5.84
CA LEU A 148 16.22 -29.31 5.51
C LEU A 148 17.00 -30.22 6.48
N SER A 149 16.28 -31.15 7.10
CA SER A 149 16.80 -32.46 7.49
C SER A 149 16.04 -33.56 6.75
N ARG A 150 16.52 -33.93 5.56
CA ARG A 150 16.26 -35.24 4.94
C ARG A 150 17.32 -36.20 5.47
N LEU A 151 16.95 -37.01 6.45
CA LEU A 151 17.75 -38.16 6.91
C LEU A 151 17.25 -39.42 6.19
N SER A 152 18.04 -39.92 5.23
CA SER A 152 18.06 -41.35 4.84
C SER A 152 19.22 -41.64 3.88
N GLY A 153 20.12 -42.54 4.30
CA GLY A 153 20.84 -43.44 3.38
C GLY A 153 22.36 -43.29 3.27
N ASN A 154 23.08 -44.27 3.82
CA ASN A 154 24.54 -44.53 3.78
C ASN A 154 25.16 -44.49 2.37
N ASP A 155 26.42 -44.03 2.22
CA ASP A 155 27.63 -44.89 2.19
C ASP A 155 28.93 -44.06 2.00
N ALA A 156 30.05 -44.65 2.40
CA ALA A 156 31.35 -44.03 2.62
C ALA A 156 32.18 -43.70 1.35
N SER A 157 32.89 -42.56 1.35
CA SER A 157 34.36 -42.44 1.13
C SER A 157 34.77 -41.07 0.55
N ASP A 158 35.64 -40.41 1.32
CA ASP A 158 36.84 -39.67 0.93
C ASP A 158 36.83 -38.40 0.02
N SER A 159 37.58 -37.40 0.52
CA SER A 159 38.37 -36.39 -0.21
C SER A 159 37.69 -35.27 -1.00
N GLY A 160 37.70 -34.07 -0.40
CA GLY A 160 38.35 -32.90 -1.02
C GLY A 160 37.53 -31.96 -1.91
N ALA A 161 38.04 -30.73 -1.96
CA ALA A 161 37.72 -29.62 -2.87
C ALA A 161 36.47 -28.78 -2.55
N ALA A 162 36.79 -27.53 -2.23
CA ALA A 162 35.91 -26.39 -2.37
C ALA A 162 35.51 -26.22 -3.84
N GLU A 163 34.23 -26.01 -4.11
CA GLU A 163 33.78 -25.36 -5.33
C GLU A 163 32.55 -24.50 -5.01
N SER A 164 32.76 -23.20 -5.20
CA SER A 164 31.70 -22.22 -5.38
C SER A 164 30.79 -22.66 -6.52
N SER A 165 29.50 -22.63 -6.28
CA SER A 165 28.53 -22.33 -7.33
C SER A 165 27.52 -21.36 -6.76
N ALA A 166 27.66 -20.13 -7.23
CA ALA A 166 26.64 -19.12 -7.14
C ALA A 166 25.42 -19.65 -7.89
N ASP A 167 24.36 -19.96 -7.16
CA ASP A 167 23.02 -19.93 -7.71
C ASP A 167 22.31 -18.76 -7.04
N GLY A 168 22.40 -17.61 -7.69
CA GLY A 168 21.76 -16.36 -7.29
C GLY A 168 20.26 -16.44 -7.58
N SER A 169 19.57 -17.35 -6.91
CA SER A 169 18.13 -17.25 -6.74
C SER A 169 17.88 -16.16 -5.72
N VAL A 170 17.71 -14.93 -6.22
CA VAL A 170 17.23 -13.80 -5.41
C VAL A 170 15.89 -14.26 -4.80
N PRO A 171 15.72 -14.26 -3.47
CA PRO A 171 14.42 -14.55 -2.91
C PRO A 171 13.50 -13.42 -3.37
N MET A 172 12.60 -13.73 -4.31
CA MET A 172 11.42 -12.92 -4.55
C MET A 172 10.82 -12.65 -3.18
N ILE A 173 10.70 -11.36 -2.82
CA ILE A 173 9.97 -10.98 -1.62
C ILE A 173 8.54 -11.48 -1.86
N ALA A 174 8.21 -12.64 -1.29
CA ALA A 174 6.86 -13.14 -1.27
C ALA A 174 6.03 -12.06 -0.60
N MET A 175 5.24 -11.33 -1.40
CA MET A 175 4.28 -10.39 -0.85
C MET A 175 3.39 -11.21 0.09
N ALA A 176 3.43 -10.87 1.37
CA ALA A 176 2.57 -11.51 2.34
C ALA A 176 1.11 -11.31 1.89
N PRO A 177 0.26 -12.34 2.02
CA PRO A 177 -1.14 -12.22 1.61
C PRO A 177 -1.81 -11.07 2.38
N GLU A 178 -2.67 -10.32 1.70
CA GLU A 178 -3.45 -9.28 2.37
C GLU A 178 -4.47 -9.94 3.30
N ILE A 179 -4.37 -9.66 4.60
CA ILE A 179 -5.30 -10.19 5.61
C ILE A 179 -6.37 -9.15 5.91
N LEU A 180 -7.61 -9.46 5.55
CA LEU A 180 -8.80 -8.62 5.70
C LEU A 180 -9.72 -9.19 6.78
N ARG A 181 -10.49 -8.31 7.43
CA ARG A 181 -11.56 -8.70 8.37
C ARG A 181 -12.81 -7.91 8.05
N SER A 182 -13.34 -8.13 6.85
CA SER A 182 -14.45 -7.34 6.33
C SER A 182 -15.76 -7.63 7.08
N GLY A 183 -15.95 -8.88 7.52
CA GLY A 183 -17.25 -9.37 8.00
C GLY A 183 -18.34 -9.37 6.93
N PHE A 184 -17.98 -9.22 5.65
CA PHE A 184 -18.92 -9.26 4.52
C PHE A 184 -19.53 -10.66 4.40
N ASP A 185 -20.81 -10.75 4.02
CA ASP A 185 -21.45 -12.03 3.74
C ASP A 185 -21.40 -12.31 2.24
N TYR A 186 -20.49 -13.19 1.85
CA TYR A 186 -20.30 -13.61 0.47
C TYR A 186 -21.37 -14.61 0.03
N ASP A 187 -21.67 -14.57 -1.25
CA ASP A 187 -22.44 -15.57 -1.97
C ASP A 187 -21.66 -16.04 -3.21
N ALA A 188 -22.20 -16.99 -3.96
CA ALA A 188 -21.53 -17.50 -5.16
C ALA A 188 -21.28 -16.41 -6.22
N ALA A 189 -22.11 -15.37 -6.28
CA ALA A 189 -22.00 -14.30 -7.27
C ALA A 189 -20.90 -13.27 -6.92
N THR A 190 -20.73 -12.99 -5.63
CA THR A 190 -19.74 -12.04 -5.09
C THR A 190 -18.39 -12.69 -4.84
N LEU A 191 -18.34 -13.99 -4.51
CA LEU A 191 -17.09 -14.73 -4.28
C LEU A 191 -16.17 -14.69 -5.51
N GLY A 192 -16.72 -14.76 -6.72
CA GLY A 192 -15.96 -14.69 -7.98
C GLY A 192 -15.50 -13.28 -8.39
N ARG A 193 -16.00 -12.22 -7.75
CA ARG A 193 -15.68 -10.83 -8.11
C ARG A 193 -14.53 -10.30 -7.27
N PRO A 194 -13.60 -9.51 -7.84
CA PRO A 194 -12.58 -8.85 -7.02
C PRO A 194 -13.26 -8.00 -5.93
N PRO A 195 -12.69 -7.92 -4.72
CA PRO A 195 -13.24 -7.07 -3.67
C PRO A 195 -13.22 -5.62 -4.15
N VAL A 196 -14.40 -5.10 -4.47
CA VAL A 196 -14.57 -3.65 -4.69
C VAL A 196 -14.40 -3.04 -3.30
N GLY A 197 -13.43 -2.13 -3.15
CA GLY A 197 -12.98 -1.62 -1.85
C GLY A 197 -14.11 -1.44 -0.83
N ALA A 198 -13.89 -1.95 0.39
CA ALA A 198 -14.83 -1.92 1.51
C ALA A 198 -15.36 -0.50 1.78
N GLY A 199 -16.43 -0.13 1.10
CA GLY A 199 -17.06 1.19 1.17
C GLY A 199 -18.52 1.19 0.73
N GLY A 200 -19.12 0.01 0.55
CA GLY A 200 -20.53 -0.14 0.19
C GLY A 200 -21.27 -0.97 1.21
N SER A 201 -21.63 -0.38 2.34
CA SER A 201 -22.87 -0.78 3.03
C SER A 201 -24.00 -0.45 2.06
N GLU A 202 -24.40 -1.41 1.23
CA GLU A 202 -25.60 -1.30 0.44
C GLU A 202 -26.77 -1.25 1.41
N ALA A 203 -27.32 -0.03 1.57
CA ALA A 203 -28.48 0.23 2.37
C ALA A 203 -29.65 -0.59 1.82
N ALA A 204 -29.98 -1.67 2.53
CA ALA A 204 -31.27 -2.31 2.42
C ALA A 204 -32.36 -1.26 2.74
N GLN A 205 -33.31 -1.10 1.82
CA GLN A 205 -34.42 -0.16 1.93
C GLN A 205 -35.29 -0.44 3.17
N PRO A 206 -35.98 0.59 3.72
CA PRO A 206 -36.73 0.47 4.96
C PRO A 206 -38.09 -0.17 4.70
N GLY A 207 -38.32 -1.34 5.29
CA GLY A 207 -39.61 -2.03 5.29
C GLY A 207 -39.86 -2.73 6.62
N GLU A 208 -40.54 -2.00 7.51
CA GLU A 208 -41.34 -2.47 8.64
C GLU A 208 -40.67 -3.17 9.84
N ALA A 209 -41.01 -2.61 11.00
CA ALA A 209 -40.57 -2.95 12.34
C ALA A 209 -40.64 -4.44 12.69
N SER A 210 -39.51 -4.97 13.18
CA SER A 210 -39.54 -5.96 14.25
C SER A 210 -38.28 -5.84 15.12
N THR A 211 -38.54 -5.49 16.38
CA THR A 211 -37.75 -5.76 17.58
C THR A 211 -36.23 -5.69 17.48
N LYS A 212 -35.69 -4.63 18.12
CA LYS A 212 -34.37 -4.62 18.77
C LYS A 212 -34.08 -6.01 19.35
N THR A 213 -33.28 -6.78 18.63
CA THR A 213 -32.59 -7.94 19.15
C THR A 213 -31.14 -7.55 19.27
N ASP A 214 -30.63 -7.81 20.45
CA ASP A 214 -29.34 -7.41 20.96
C ASP A 214 -28.19 -7.63 19.98
N ALA A 215 -27.23 -6.71 20.07
CA ALA A 215 -25.82 -6.84 19.72
C ALA A 215 -25.43 -8.05 18.85
N PHE A 216 -24.93 -7.77 17.64
CA PHE A 216 -24.10 -8.66 16.82
C PHE A 216 -22.82 -9.08 17.58
N SER A 217 -23.00 -9.96 18.55
CA SER A 217 -21.97 -10.65 19.32
C SER A 217 -22.39 -12.10 19.47
N THR A 218 -22.34 -12.86 18.37
CA THR A 218 -21.89 -14.28 18.35
C THR A 218 -21.73 -14.81 16.90
N PRO A 219 -20.72 -15.65 16.57
CA PRO A 219 -19.48 -15.95 17.27
C PRO A 219 -18.24 -15.56 16.43
N ARG A 220 -17.50 -14.53 16.86
CA ARG A 220 -16.05 -14.43 16.53
C ARG A 220 -15.33 -15.76 16.85
N SER A 221 -15.84 -16.53 17.82
CA SER A 221 -15.29 -17.80 18.28
C SER A 221 -15.24 -18.95 17.27
N ALA A 222 -15.98 -18.91 16.16
CA ALA A 222 -15.92 -20.00 15.18
C ALA A 222 -14.61 -19.94 14.38
N LEU A 223 -14.20 -18.76 13.90
CA LEU A 223 -12.96 -18.56 13.15
C LEU A 223 -11.76 -18.21 14.03
N ASP A 224 -11.94 -18.03 15.36
CA ASP A 224 -10.85 -17.68 16.29
C ASP A 224 -9.67 -18.65 16.22
N ARG A 225 -9.94 -19.93 15.94
CA ARG A 225 -8.88 -20.94 15.71
C ARG A 225 -8.00 -20.57 14.51
N LEU A 226 -8.59 -20.11 13.41
CA LEU A 226 -7.88 -19.74 12.18
C LEU A 226 -7.13 -18.41 12.30
N LEU A 227 -7.33 -17.64 13.37
CA LEU A 227 -6.49 -16.47 13.68
C LEU A 227 -5.08 -16.87 14.13
N ASP A 228 -4.88 -18.12 14.55
CA ASP A 228 -3.55 -18.66 14.83
C ASP A 228 -2.78 -18.86 13.51
N PRO A 229 -1.56 -18.28 13.36
CA PRO A 229 -0.80 -18.38 12.12
C PRO A 229 -0.45 -19.81 11.70
N GLY A 230 -0.23 -20.72 12.66
CA GLY A 230 0.07 -22.12 12.36
C GLY A 230 -1.14 -22.83 11.79
N VAL A 231 -2.31 -22.60 12.39
CA VAL A 231 -3.57 -23.18 11.91
C VAL A 231 -3.99 -22.62 10.55
N LEU A 232 -3.77 -21.32 10.31
CA LEU A 232 -3.98 -20.73 8.99
C LEU A 232 -3.06 -21.37 7.94
N ALA A 233 -1.79 -21.63 8.28
CA ALA A 233 -0.87 -22.31 7.37
C ALA A 233 -1.34 -23.74 7.05
N ASP A 234 -1.80 -24.50 8.05
CA ASP A 234 -2.38 -25.84 7.84
C ASP A 234 -3.61 -25.79 6.93
N CYS A 235 -4.46 -24.77 7.09
CA CYS A 235 -5.62 -24.54 6.22
C CYS A 235 -5.20 -24.25 4.77
N LEU A 236 -4.21 -23.38 4.55
CA LEU A 236 -3.68 -23.09 3.22
C LEU A 236 -3.01 -24.33 2.57
N GLU A 237 -2.35 -25.18 3.36
CA GLU A 237 -1.82 -26.46 2.88
C GLU A 237 -2.96 -27.41 2.45
N ALA A 238 -4.05 -27.47 3.22
CA ALA A 238 -5.23 -28.26 2.86
C ALA A 238 -5.85 -27.77 1.54
N ILE A 239 -5.98 -26.45 1.34
CA ILE A 239 -6.42 -25.84 0.07
C ILE A 239 -5.47 -26.24 -1.08
N THR A 240 -4.15 -26.19 -0.83
CA THR A 240 -3.13 -26.55 -1.83
C THR A 240 -3.30 -27.99 -2.30
N ARG A 241 -3.46 -28.91 -1.34
CA ARG A 241 -3.65 -30.35 -1.60
C ARG A 241 -4.93 -30.62 -2.38
N GLU A 242 -6.02 -29.96 -2.00
CA GLU A 242 -7.33 -30.18 -2.59
C GLU A 242 -7.51 -29.48 -3.95
N ASN A 243 -6.86 -28.33 -4.19
CA ASN A 243 -6.92 -27.63 -5.46
C ASN A 243 -6.24 -28.42 -6.59
N ALA A 244 -5.22 -29.23 -6.26
CA ALA A 244 -4.42 -30.02 -7.19
C ALA A 244 -3.77 -29.20 -8.34
N GLY A 245 -3.70 -27.87 -8.19
CA GLY A 245 -3.13 -26.93 -9.16
C GLY A 245 -1.65 -26.60 -8.94
N GLY A 246 -0.96 -27.31 -8.06
CA GLY A 246 0.43 -27.03 -7.69
C GLY A 246 0.55 -25.99 -6.57
N GLU A 247 1.69 -25.31 -6.53
CA GLU A 247 1.97 -24.27 -5.52
C GLU A 247 0.95 -23.11 -5.62
N LEU A 248 0.45 -22.66 -4.47
CA LEU A 248 -0.50 -21.55 -4.39
C LEU A 248 0.23 -20.22 -4.16
N SER A 249 -0.13 -19.21 -4.96
CA SER A 249 0.19 -17.81 -4.67
C SER A 249 -1.07 -17.14 -4.10
N VAL A 250 -1.11 -16.98 -2.78
CA VAL A 250 -2.27 -16.40 -2.07
C VAL A 250 -2.23 -14.88 -2.16
N SER A 251 -3.26 -14.28 -2.73
CA SER A 251 -3.37 -12.83 -2.87
C SER A 251 -4.07 -12.18 -1.68
N SER A 252 -5.17 -12.77 -1.20
CA SER A 252 -5.88 -12.26 -0.03
C SER A 252 -6.57 -13.35 0.79
N VAL A 253 -6.71 -13.06 2.08
CA VAL A 253 -7.41 -13.87 3.08
C VAL A 253 -8.36 -12.96 3.85
N ASP A 254 -9.66 -13.16 3.73
CA ASP A 254 -10.67 -12.35 4.40
C ASP A 254 -11.48 -13.16 5.42
N TYR A 255 -11.51 -12.70 6.67
CA TYR A 255 -12.35 -13.26 7.73
C TYR A 255 -13.75 -12.68 7.61
N ALA A 256 -14.67 -13.49 7.10
CA ALA A 256 -15.96 -13.05 6.58
C ALA A 256 -17.06 -14.09 6.89
N SER A 257 -18.16 -14.05 6.15
CA SER A 257 -19.18 -15.11 6.13
C SER A 257 -19.48 -15.53 4.70
N TYR A 258 -19.96 -16.75 4.50
CA TYR A 258 -20.50 -17.23 3.24
C TYR A 258 -21.92 -17.74 3.47
N THR A 259 -22.90 -17.07 2.87
CA THR A 259 -24.34 -17.38 3.03
C THR A 259 -24.79 -17.45 4.50
N GLY A 260 -24.27 -16.54 5.33
CA GLY A 260 -24.57 -16.44 6.76
C GLY A 260 -23.77 -17.38 7.67
N VAL A 261 -22.84 -18.18 7.12
CA VAL A 261 -21.96 -19.07 7.89
C VAL A 261 -20.57 -18.43 8.01
N PRO A 262 -19.95 -18.34 9.22
CA PRO A 262 -18.59 -17.86 9.36
C PRO A 262 -17.62 -18.64 8.47
N ALA A 263 -16.89 -17.92 7.61
CA ALA A 263 -16.00 -18.51 6.63
C ALA A 263 -14.75 -17.66 6.42
N LEU A 264 -13.66 -18.31 6.03
CA LEU A 264 -12.48 -17.66 5.52
C LEU A 264 -12.55 -17.63 3.99
N VAL A 265 -12.49 -16.43 3.41
CA VAL A 265 -12.47 -16.27 1.95
C VAL A 265 -11.03 -16.12 1.49
N VAL A 266 -10.54 -17.11 0.76
CA VAL A 266 -9.15 -17.16 0.28
C VAL A 266 -9.15 -16.97 -1.23
N ARG A 267 -8.40 -15.96 -1.70
CA ARG A 267 -8.14 -15.73 -3.12
C ARG A 267 -6.70 -16.06 -3.42
N PHE A 268 -6.49 -16.83 -4.47
CA PHE A 268 -5.17 -17.30 -4.84
C PHE A 268 -5.08 -17.62 -6.33
N THR A 269 -3.86 -17.68 -6.84
CA THR A 269 -3.55 -18.21 -8.16
C THR A 269 -2.73 -19.49 -8.05
N ALA A 270 -2.99 -20.41 -8.97
CA ALA A 270 -2.28 -21.67 -9.12
C ALA A 270 -2.07 -21.96 -10.62
N VAL A 271 -1.39 -23.05 -10.96
CA VAL A 271 -1.12 -23.42 -12.36
C VAL A 271 -2.42 -23.62 -13.16
N ASN A 272 -3.49 -24.04 -12.49
CA ASN A 272 -4.82 -24.24 -13.08
C ASN A 272 -5.67 -22.96 -13.15
N GLY A 273 -5.14 -21.79 -12.77
CA GLY A 273 -5.79 -20.49 -12.86
C GLY A 273 -6.00 -19.79 -11.52
N GLY A 274 -6.77 -18.69 -11.56
CA GLY A 274 -7.18 -17.95 -10.37
C GLY A 274 -8.40 -18.59 -9.71
N TRP A 275 -8.43 -18.59 -8.37
CA TRP A 275 -9.52 -19.13 -7.58
C TRP A 275 -9.91 -18.21 -6.42
N ALA A 276 -11.18 -18.29 -6.04
CA ALA A 276 -11.71 -17.80 -4.78
C ALA A 276 -12.46 -18.94 -4.08
N TRP A 277 -12.03 -19.29 -2.88
CA TRP A 277 -12.61 -20.35 -2.05
C TRP A 277 -13.19 -19.74 -0.78
N ALA A 278 -14.40 -20.17 -0.42
CA ALA A 278 -14.93 -19.97 0.91
C ALA A 278 -14.72 -21.27 1.68
N VAL A 279 -13.99 -21.21 2.79
CA VAL A 279 -13.70 -22.37 3.64
C VAL A 279 -14.27 -22.16 5.04
N GLY A 280 -14.77 -23.23 5.66
CA GLY A 280 -15.33 -23.19 6.99
C GLY A 280 -14.28 -23.17 8.10
N ALA A 281 -14.77 -23.17 9.34
CA ALA A 281 -13.95 -23.08 10.55
C ALA A 281 -13.08 -24.33 10.80
N ASP A 282 -13.43 -25.47 10.21
CA ASP A 282 -12.72 -26.74 10.40
C ASP A 282 -11.59 -26.93 9.38
N CYS A 283 -11.31 -25.93 8.54
CA CYS A 283 -10.21 -25.95 7.59
C CYS A 283 -8.87 -26.25 8.29
N GLY A 284 -8.10 -27.19 7.74
CA GLY A 284 -6.82 -27.61 8.31
C GLY A 284 -6.93 -28.30 9.68
N ALA A 285 -8.12 -28.79 10.07
CA ALA A 285 -8.24 -29.67 11.22
C ALA A 285 -7.54 -31.03 10.96
N PRO A 286 -7.03 -31.73 11.99
CA PRO A 286 -6.40 -33.04 11.82
C PRO A 286 -7.35 -34.04 11.14
N GLY A 287 -6.95 -34.55 9.97
CA GLY A 287 -7.79 -35.45 9.17
C GLY A 287 -8.90 -34.77 8.37
N GLY A 288 -8.96 -33.44 8.40
CA GLY A 288 -9.85 -32.61 7.58
C GLY A 288 -9.19 -32.14 6.28
N ASP A 289 -10.01 -32.01 5.24
CA ASP A 289 -9.65 -31.37 3.98
C ASP A 289 -9.72 -29.83 4.12
N ALA A 290 -9.86 -29.08 3.02
CA ALA A 290 -9.94 -27.61 3.09
C ALA A 290 -11.27 -27.08 3.67
N ASP A 291 -12.18 -27.96 4.11
CA ASP A 291 -13.53 -27.59 4.59
C ASP A 291 -14.23 -26.61 3.62
N ALA A 292 -14.15 -26.92 2.31
CA ALA A 292 -14.58 -26.00 1.28
C ALA A 292 -16.11 -25.92 1.21
N LEU A 293 -16.64 -24.74 1.54
CA LEU A 293 -18.05 -24.40 1.40
C LEU A 293 -18.38 -24.07 -0.06
N GLN A 294 -17.48 -23.37 -0.76
CA GLN A 294 -17.64 -23.00 -2.17
C GLN A 294 -16.28 -22.77 -2.84
N LYS A 295 -16.19 -23.14 -4.12
CA LYS A 295 -15.02 -22.91 -4.98
C LYS A 295 -15.46 -22.24 -6.28
N VAL A 296 -14.85 -21.11 -6.62
CA VAL A 296 -15.18 -20.37 -7.85
C VAL A 296 -13.89 -20.00 -8.58
N PRO A 297 -13.76 -20.30 -9.88
CA PRO A 297 -12.64 -19.77 -10.66
C PRO A 297 -12.80 -18.27 -10.86
N VAL A 298 -11.73 -17.51 -10.66
CA VAL A 298 -11.69 -16.07 -10.95
C VAL A 298 -10.92 -15.84 -12.25
N ARG A 299 -11.44 -14.97 -13.10
CA ARG A 299 -10.84 -14.58 -14.38
C ARG A 299 -10.23 -13.19 -14.29
#